data_AF-A0A067M0C4-F1
#
_entry.id   AF-A0A067M0C4-F1
#
_cell.length_a   1.000
_cell.length_b   1.000
_cell.length_c   1.000
_cell.angle_alpha   90.00
_cell.angle_beta   90.00
_cell.angle_gamma   90.00
#
_symmetry.space_group_name_H-M   'P 1'
#
loop_
_entity.id
_entity.type
_entity.pdbx_description
1 polymer ?
#
loop_
_entity_poly.entity_id
_entity_poly.type
_entity_poly.pdbx_seq_one_letter_code
_entity_poly.pdbx_strand_id
1 'polypeptide(L)'
;MFALHCLLLAFPLLAIAITPGIYQLKSPVGYAFLPDRFSRGVFVGESGGTPGEWHVQPSGNLSSVTISSTAKPKWYLCPDGDSLNATTHVDISLTPYDWDLELVAPNDTYQIFPAGWTNVTVGISPKPERTILVPTEDAGNWTFVPIA
;
A
#
# COMPACT_ATOMS: atom_id res chain seq x y z
N MET A 1 24.14 25.04 30.23
CA MET A 1 23.25 25.42 29.11
C MET A 1 23.66 24.60 27.91
N PHE A 2 23.05 23.43 27.70
CA PHE A 2 23.25 22.67 26.47
C PHE A 2 22.04 22.87 25.58
N ALA A 3 22.31 23.33 24.36
CA ALA A 3 21.31 23.67 23.36
C ALA A 3 20.54 22.40 22.95
N LEU A 4 19.23 22.48 23.18
CA LEU A 4 18.21 21.56 22.68
C LEU A 4 18.28 21.58 21.15
N HIS A 5 18.92 20.58 20.56
CA HIS A 5 18.76 20.26 19.15
C HIS A 5 17.35 19.69 18.97
N CYS A 6 16.37 20.58 18.81
CA CYS A 6 15.10 20.24 18.19
C CYS A 6 15.41 19.82 16.74
N LEU A 7 15.67 18.53 16.54
CA LEU A 7 15.54 17.90 15.24
C LEU A 7 14.04 17.94 14.91
N LEU A 8 13.61 19.06 14.34
CA LEU A 8 12.37 19.16 13.59
C LEU A 8 12.50 18.21 12.40
N LEU A 9 12.19 16.94 12.60
CA LEU A 9 11.73 16.09 11.53
C LEU A 9 10.40 16.70 11.10
N ALA A 10 10.48 17.56 10.08
CA ALA A 10 9.35 18.05 9.35
C ALA A 10 8.66 16.84 8.73
N PHE A 11 7.67 16.29 9.43
CA PHE A 11 6.73 15.36 8.85
C PHE A 11 6.04 16.08 7.69
N PRO A 12 6.14 15.61 6.44
CA PRO A 12 5.28 16.14 5.40
C PRO A 12 3.85 15.78 5.79
N LEU A 13 3.03 16.83 5.85
CA LEU A 13 1.61 16.85 6.12
C LEU A 13 0.90 15.58 5.57
N LEU A 14 0.37 14.77 6.48
CA LEU A 14 -0.61 13.73 6.18
C LEU A 14 -1.89 14.41 5.68
N ALA A 15 -2.11 14.44 4.38
CA ALA A 15 -3.39 14.81 3.80
C ALA A 15 -3.58 14.03 2.51
N ILE A 16 -4.65 13.24 2.44
CA ILE A 16 -5.04 12.41 1.30
C ILE A 16 -5.05 13.28 0.03
N ALA A 17 -4.02 13.15 -0.80
CA ALA A 17 -3.88 13.83 -2.07
C ALA A 17 -4.38 12.98 -3.25
N ILE A 18 -4.90 11.78 -2.99
CA ILE A 18 -5.46 10.91 -4.02
C ILE A 18 -6.99 11.02 -4.07
N THR A 19 -7.54 11.26 -5.26
CA THR A 19 -8.98 11.27 -5.47
C THR A 19 -9.53 9.85 -5.31
N PRO A 20 -10.66 9.63 -4.61
CA PRO A 20 -11.29 8.31 -4.56
C PRO A 20 -11.65 7.81 -5.96
N GLY A 21 -11.41 6.52 -6.25
CA GLY A 21 -11.60 5.99 -7.60
C GLY A 21 -11.05 4.58 -7.79
N ILE A 22 -11.04 4.15 -9.06
CA ILE A 22 -10.45 2.86 -9.48
C ILE A 22 -9.08 3.13 -10.09
N TYR A 23 -8.09 2.38 -9.65
CA TYR A 23 -6.70 2.54 -10.07
C TYR A 23 -6.05 1.19 -10.41
N GLN A 24 -5.07 1.22 -11.30
CA GLN A 24 -4.03 0.20 -11.36
C GLN A 24 -2.86 0.64 -10.47
N LEU A 25 -2.37 -0.26 -9.62
CA LEU A 25 -1.22 0.02 -8.77
C LEU A 25 0.05 -0.41 -9.50
N LYS A 26 0.88 0.55 -9.90
CA LYS A 26 2.13 0.30 -10.62
C LYS A 26 3.32 0.51 -9.70
N SER A 27 4.14 -0.51 -9.57
CA SER A 27 5.45 -0.44 -8.92
C SER A 27 6.57 -0.25 -9.94
N PRO A 28 7.84 -0.14 -9.51
CA PRO A 28 8.99 -0.11 -10.42
C PRO A 28 9.15 -1.37 -11.29
N VAL A 29 8.63 -2.52 -10.85
CA VAL A 29 8.81 -3.84 -11.50
C VAL A 29 7.50 -4.39 -12.09
N GLY A 30 6.45 -3.57 -12.20
CA GLY A 30 5.18 -3.95 -12.83
C GLY A 30 3.94 -3.63 -12.00
N TYR A 31 2.82 -4.21 -12.39
CA TYR A 31 1.50 -3.90 -11.80
C TYR A 31 1.11 -4.89 -10.72
N ALA A 32 0.40 -4.43 -9.68
CA ALA A 32 -0.19 -5.30 -8.68
C ALA A 32 -1.44 -6.00 -9.24
N PHE A 33 -1.56 -7.30 -9.01
CA PHE A 33 -2.70 -8.11 -9.43
C PHE A 33 -2.97 -9.27 -8.46
N LEU A 34 -4.16 -9.88 -8.61
CA LEU A 34 -4.47 -11.17 -8.03
C LEU A 34 -4.29 -12.23 -9.11
N PRO A 35 -3.48 -13.28 -8.90
CA PRO A 35 -3.21 -14.28 -9.93
C PRO A 35 -4.45 -15.10 -10.30
N ASP A 36 -5.40 -15.21 -9.37
CA ASP A 36 -6.69 -15.86 -9.61
C ASP A 36 -7.75 -15.37 -8.58
N ARG A 37 -9.01 -15.75 -8.82
CA ARG A 37 -10.17 -15.38 -7.99
C ARG A 37 -10.24 -16.06 -6.62
N PHE A 38 -9.31 -16.93 -6.26
CA PHE A 38 -9.23 -17.62 -4.97
C PHE A 38 -8.04 -17.13 -4.15
N SER A 39 -6.96 -16.70 -4.81
CA SER A 39 -5.76 -16.16 -4.21
C SER A 39 -6.00 -14.95 -3.32
N ARG A 40 -5.30 -14.93 -2.17
CA ARG A 40 -5.27 -13.81 -1.22
C ARG A 40 -4.00 -12.97 -1.37
N GLY A 41 -2.92 -13.58 -1.84
CA GLY A 41 -1.67 -12.89 -2.11
C GLY A 41 -1.81 -11.90 -3.25
N VAL A 42 -1.25 -10.71 -3.04
CA VAL A 42 -1.13 -9.69 -4.09
C VAL A 42 0.26 -9.82 -4.73
N PHE A 43 0.28 -10.02 -6.04
CA PHE A 43 1.49 -10.26 -6.82
C PHE A 43 1.81 -9.05 -7.67
N VAL A 44 3.07 -8.93 -8.06
CA VAL A 44 3.56 -7.89 -8.96
C VAL A 44 4.27 -8.55 -10.13
N GLY A 45 4.13 -8.00 -11.34
CA GLY A 45 4.88 -8.49 -12.49
C GLY A 45 4.75 -7.62 -13.72
N GLU A 46 5.73 -7.73 -14.62
CA GLU A 46 5.87 -6.86 -15.79
C GLU A 46 4.92 -7.20 -16.95
N SER A 47 4.54 -8.48 -17.18
CA SER A 47 3.76 -8.83 -18.39
C SER A 47 3.03 -10.18 -18.40
N GLY A 48 2.62 -10.74 -17.25
CA GLY A 48 1.97 -12.06 -17.21
C GLY A 48 0.48 -12.08 -16.82
N GLY A 49 0.05 -11.09 -16.03
CA GLY A 49 -1.33 -10.97 -15.54
C GLY A 49 -1.95 -9.67 -16.00
N THR A 50 -3.26 -9.66 -16.24
CA THR A 50 -4.03 -8.42 -16.38
C THR A 50 -3.82 -7.59 -15.12
N PRO A 51 -3.38 -6.32 -15.22
CA PRO A 51 -3.25 -5.45 -14.05
C PRO A 51 -4.51 -5.51 -13.20
N GLY A 52 -4.34 -5.67 -11.90
CA GLY A 52 -5.45 -5.61 -10.97
C GLY A 52 -6.03 -4.19 -10.96
N GLU A 53 -7.35 -4.10 -10.86
CA GLU A 53 -8.02 -2.85 -10.61
C GLU A 53 -8.39 -2.79 -9.13
N TRP A 54 -8.16 -1.62 -8.54
CA TRP A 54 -8.20 -1.41 -7.11
C TRP A 54 -9.06 -0.19 -6.80
N HIS A 55 -10.11 -0.37 -6.03
CA HIS A 55 -10.88 0.71 -5.45
C HIS A 55 -10.10 1.34 -4.31
N VAL A 56 -9.84 2.64 -4.43
CA VAL A 56 -9.21 3.47 -3.40
C VAL A 56 -10.25 4.45 -2.90
N GLN A 57 -10.50 4.44 -1.61
CA GLN A 57 -11.52 5.27 -0.99
C GLN A 57 -11.08 5.71 0.40
N PRO A 58 -11.49 6.90 0.88
CA PRO A 58 -11.18 7.33 2.24
C PRO A 58 -11.73 6.31 3.23
N SER A 59 -10.98 6.03 4.28
CA SER A 59 -11.52 5.25 5.38
C SER A 59 -12.46 6.13 6.23
N GLY A 60 -13.16 5.53 7.18
CA GLY A 60 -13.92 6.26 8.20
C GLY A 60 -13.06 7.18 9.07
N ASN A 61 -11.73 7.01 9.00
CA ASN A 61 -10.73 7.91 9.57
C ASN A 61 -10.23 8.90 8.49
N LEU A 62 -10.24 10.20 8.81
CA LEU A 62 -10.11 11.30 7.86
C LEU A 62 -8.71 11.40 7.19
N SER A 63 -7.74 10.63 7.66
CA SER A 63 -6.35 10.67 7.18
C SER A 63 -5.84 9.36 6.60
N SER A 64 -6.73 8.37 6.39
CA SER A 64 -6.39 7.07 5.83
C SER A 64 -7.31 6.67 4.68
N VAL A 65 -6.90 5.65 3.93
CA VAL A 65 -7.65 5.06 2.83
C VAL A 65 -7.82 3.56 3.05
N THR A 66 -8.82 3.00 2.38
CA THR A 66 -8.90 1.56 2.14
C THR A 66 -8.62 1.30 0.66
N ILE A 67 -7.87 0.23 0.39
CA ILE A 67 -7.59 -0.26 -0.97
C ILE A 67 -8.24 -1.64 -1.09
N SER A 68 -9.11 -1.84 -2.07
CA SER A 68 -9.80 -3.13 -2.27
C SER A 68 -9.81 -3.57 -3.72
N SER A 69 -9.81 -4.88 -3.96
CA SER A 69 -9.78 -5.42 -5.32
C SER A 69 -11.16 -5.37 -5.97
N THR A 70 -11.26 -4.94 -7.24
CA THR A 70 -12.52 -5.03 -8.01
C THR A 70 -12.92 -6.48 -8.29
N ALA A 71 -11.94 -7.38 -8.46
CA ALA A 71 -12.16 -8.80 -8.73
C ALA A 71 -12.74 -9.56 -7.52
N LYS A 72 -12.54 -9.02 -6.31
CA LYS A 72 -13.11 -9.53 -5.06
C LYS A 72 -13.69 -8.37 -4.25
N PRO A 73 -14.94 -7.96 -4.53
CA PRO A 73 -15.57 -6.87 -3.81
C PRO A 73 -15.55 -7.13 -2.31
N LYS A 74 -15.25 -6.09 -1.52
CA LYS A 74 -15.12 -6.13 -0.05
C LYS A 74 -13.88 -6.87 0.48
N TRP A 75 -12.93 -7.25 -0.38
CA TRP A 75 -11.63 -7.73 0.06
C TRP A 75 -10.60 -6.59 -0.02
N TYR A 76 -10.01 -6.26 1.12
CA TYR A 76 -9.15 -5.10 1.34
C TYR A 76 -7.69 -5.52 1.50
N LEU A 77 -6.78 -4.70 0.97
CA LEU A 77 -5.34 -4.87 1.12
C LEU A 77 -4.97 -4.80 2.61
N CYS A 78 -4.33 -5.85 3.12
CA CYS A 78 -3.89 -5.94 4.50
C CYS A 78 -2.65 -6.83 4.62
N PRO A 79 -1.74 -6.57 5.56
CA PRO A 79 -0.70 -7.52 5.95
C PRO A 79 -1.30 -8.84 6.48
N ASP A 80 -0.69 -9.95 6.12
CA ASP A 80 -1.07 -11.30 6.55
C ASP A 80 -0.23 -11.70 7.78
N GLY A 81 -0.85 -11.60 8.97
CA GLY A 81 -0.28 -12.10 10.22
C GLY A 81 -0.48 -11.17 11.41
N ASP A 82 -0.32 -11.74 12.61
CA ASP A 82 -0.51 -11.03 13.89
C ASP A 82 0.65 -10.07 14.23
N SER A 83 1.81 -10.25 13.58
CA SER A 83 3.00 -9.42 13.77
C SER A 83 3.42 -8.78 12.46
N LEU A 84 3.48 -7.45 12.45
CA LEU A 84 4.03 -6.69 11.35
C LEU A 84 5.54 -6.58 11.46
N ASN A 85 6.22 -7.25 10.56
CA ASN A 85 7.65 -7.12 10.38
C ASN A 85 7.98 -6.98 8.89
N ALA A 86 9.22 -6.61 8.60
CA ALA A 86 9.74 -6.75 7.26
C ALA A 86 9.60 -8.23 6.84
N THR A 87 9.15 -8.48 5.62
CA THR A 87 8.78 -9.78 5.03
C THR A 87 7.36 -10.30 5.30
N THR A 88 6.57 -9.67 6.18
CA THR A 88 5.14 -10.00 6.31
C THR A 88 4.46 -9.87 4.95
N HIS A 89 3.74 -10.90 4.50
CA HIS A 89 3.03 -10.83 3.23
C HIS A 89 1.94 -9.77 3.27
N VAL A 90 1.67 -9.14 2.13
CA VAL A 90 0.53 -8.26 1.96
C VAL A 90 -0.47 -8.94 1.05
N ASP A 91 -1.67 -9.12 1.57
CA ASP A 91 -2.76 -9.92 1.04
C ASP A 91 -4.05 -9.11 0.96
N ILE A 92 -5.14 -9.78 0.61
CA ILE A 92 -6.49 -9.24 0.74
C ILE A 92 -7.34 -10.03 1.75
N SER A 93 -8.19 -9.33 2.50
CA SER A 93 -9.09 -9.89 3.52
C SER A 93 -10.46 -9.23 3.55
N LEU A 94 -11.47 -9.94 4.05
CA LEU A 94 -12.87 -9.49 4.12
C LEU A 94 -13.14 -8.34 5.10
N THR A 95 -12.21 -8.03 6.01
CA THR A 95 -12.39 -7.04 7.07
C THR A 95 -11.58 -5.76 6.79
N PRO A 96 -12.24 -4.62 6.45
CA PRO A 96 -11.52 -3.36 6.24
C PRO A 96 -11.06 -2.71 7.55
N TYR A 97 -11.77 -2.99 8.66
CA TYR A 97 -11.64 -2.22 9.89
C TYR A 97 -10.35 -2.49 10.67
N ASP A 98 -9.63 -3.55 10.33
CA ASP A 98 -8.39 -3.87 11.03
C ASP A 98 -7.19 -3.12 10.41
N TRP A 99 -7.33 -2.58 9.19
CA TRP A 99 -6.20 -2.03 8.42
C TRP A 99 -6.59 -0.80 7.57
N ASP A 100 -6.46 0.36 8.18
CA ASP A 100 -6.37 1.63 7.46
C ASP A 100 -4.99 1.78 6.81
N LEU A 101 -4.92 2.41 5.65
CA LEU A 101 -3.66 2.69 4.95
C LEU A 101 -3.40 4.19 4.86
N GLU A 102 -2.18 4.62 5.14
CA GLU A 102 -1.74 5.99 4.93
C GLU A 102 -0.92 6.08 3.64
N LEU A 103 -1.24 7.07 2.81
CA LEU A 103 -0.53 7.33 1.56
C LEU A 103 0.34 8.57 1.73
N VAL A 104 1.65 8.40 1.59
CA VAL A 104 2.62 9.51 1.61
C VAL A 104 3.10 9.73 0.19
N ALA A 105 2.89 10.93 -0.35
CA ALA A 105 3.20 11.27 -1.73
C ALA A 105 4.49 12.11 -1.83
N PRO A 106 5.69 11.49 -1.94
CA PRO A 106 6.92 12.25 -2.10
C PRO A 106 7.00 13.04 -3.42
N ASN A 107 6.43 12.54 -4.55
CA ASN A 107 6.46 13.18 -5.88
C ASN A 107 5.50 12.45 -6.87
N ASP A 108 4.18 12.61 -6.74
CA ASP A 108 3.13 11.93 -7.55
C ASP A 108 3.13 10.37 -7.53
N THR A 109 4.15 9.79 -6.90
CA THR A 109 4.23 8.40 -6.47
C THR A 109 4.02 8.33 -4.97
N TYR A 110 3.53 7.21 -4.46
CA TYR A 110 3.07 7.03 -3.10
C TYR A 110 3.78 5.87 -2.41
N GLN A 111 4.14 6.05 -1.15
CA GLN A 111 4.38 4.96 -0.23
C GLN A 111 3.06 4.60 0.47
N ILE A 112 2.85 3.32 0.77
CA ILE A 112 1.60 2.78 1.31
C ILE A 112 1.89 2.17 2.68
N PHE A 113 1.52 2.86 3.74
CA PHE A 113 1.79 2.44 5.11
C PHE A 113 0.55 1.83 5.74
N PRO A 114 0.69 0.81 6.59
CA PRO A 114 -0.31 0.55 7.63
C PRO A 114 -0.48 1.82 8.50
N ALA A 115 -1.71 2.25 8.75
CA ALA A 115 -1.97 3.47 9.50
C ALA A 115 -1.36 3.43 10.90
N GLY A 116 -0.70 4.53 11.30
CA GLY A 116 0.07 4.61 12.55
C GLY A 116 1.44 3.92 12.52
N TRP A 117 1.87 3.34 11.40
CA TRP A 117 3.20 2.75 11.22
C TRP A 117 4.03 3.56 10.22
N THR A 118 5.33 3.71 10.50
CA THR A 118 6.24 4.53 9.67
C THR A 118 7.57 3.83 9.34
N ASN A 119 7.84 2.71 10.00
CA ASN A 119 9.06 1.91 9.85
C ASN A 119 8.94 0.81 8.79
N VAL A 120 7.71 0.46 8.39
CA VAL A 120 7.42 -0.51 7.34
C VAL A 120 6.34 0.00 6.40
N THR A 121 6.45 -0.36 5.12
CA THR A 121 5.51 0.03 4.05
C THR A 121 5.33 -1.13 3.08
N VAL A 122 4.26 -1.10 2.28
CA VAL A 122 4.04 -2.08 1.21
C VAL A 122 5.13 -1.93 0.16
N GLY A 123 5.94 -2.98 0.00
CA GLY A 123 6.96 -3.14 -1.03
C GLY A 123 6.82 -4.49 -1.72
N ILE A 124 7.91 -4.98 -2.30
CA ILE A 124 7.90 -6.16 -3.17
C ILE A 124 9.04 -7.09 -2.79
N SER A 125 8.73 -8.36 -2.56
CA SER A 125 9.72 -9.42 -2.44
C SER A 125 10.23 -9.78 -3.84
N PRO A 126 11.55 -9.89 -4.08
CA PRO A 126 12.06 -10.21 -5.42
C PRO A 126 11.76 -11.65 -5.86
N LYS A 127 11.51 -12.60 -4.94
CA LYS A 127 11.16 -13.99 -5.26
C LYS A 127 10.29 -14.65 -4.17
N PRO A 128 9.03 -15.05 -4.46
CA PRO A 128 8.26 -14.64 -5.64
C PRO A 128 7.99 -13.13 -5.62
N GLU A 129 7.75 -12.53 -6.79
CA GLU A 129 7.34 -11.13 -6.95
C GLU A 129 5.94 -10.90 -6.36
N ARG A 130 5.92 -10.78 -5.03
CA ARG A 130 4.73 -10.66 -4.19
C ARG A 130 4.87 -9.43 -3.31
N THR A 131 3.76 -8.76 -3.04
CA THR A 131 3.76 -7.65 -2.10
C THR A 131 4.01 -8.14 -0.68
N ILE A 132 4.90 -7.45 0.01
CA ILE A 132 5.26 -7.68 1.41
C ILE A 132 5.40 -6.33 2.11
N LEU A 133 5.46 -6.34 3.44
CA LEU A 133 6.02 -5.23 4.18
C LEU A 133 7.54 -5.24 4.05
N VAL A 134 8.12 -4.09 3.75
CA VAL A 134 9.57 -3.86 3.70
C VAL A 134 9.92 -2.69 4.62
N PRO A 135 11.18 -2.60 5.11
CA PRO A 135 11.66 -1.39 5.77
C PRO A 135 11.42 -0.17 4.86
N THR A 136 11.00 0.95 5.43
CA THR A 136 10.65 2.15 4.65
C THR A 136 11.77 2.66 3.75
N GLU A 137 13.02 2.46 4.16
CA GLU A 137 14.23 2.82 3.40
C GLU A 137 14.47 1.93 2.17
N ASP A 138 13.95 0.71 2.17
CA ASP A 138 14.06 -0.27 1.08
C ASP A 138 12.86 -0.23 0.12
N ALA A 139 11.89 0.66 0.39
CA ALA A 139 10.63 0.67 -0.30
C ALA A 139 10.69 1.35 -1.67
N GLY A 140 10.20 0.65 -2.69
CA GLY A 140 9.82 1.27 -3.95
C GLY A 140 8.53 2.09 -3.82
N ASN A 141 8.40 3.15 -4.60
CA ASN A 141 7.17 3.94 -4.66
C ASN A 141 6.15 3.32 -5.62
N TRP A 142 4.87 3.50 -5.30
CA TRP A 142 3.73 3.07 -6.11
C TRP A 142 3.15 4.24 -6.89
N THR A 143 2.82 4.03 -8.15
CA THR A 143 2.05 4.97 -8.96
C THR A 143 0.62 4.47 -9.04
N PHE A 144 -0.34 5.32 -8.70
CA PHE A 144 -1.76 5.02 -8.84
C PHE A 144 -2.23 5.51 -10.20
N VAL A 145 -2.39 4.60 -11.16
CA VAL A 145 -2.80 4.92 -12.53
C VAL A 145 -4.33 4.88 -12.61
N PRO A 146 -5.03 6.01 -12.79
CA PRO A 146 -6.49 6.03 -12.78
C PRO A 146 -7.07 5.25 -13.97
N ILE A 147 -8.14 4.49 -13.71
CA ILE A 147 -8.95 3.83 -14.74
C ILE A 147 -10.24 4.63 -14.89
N ALA A 148 -10.49 5.16 -16.08
CA ALA A 148 -11.66 5.97 -16.42
C ALA A 148 -12.93 5.12 -16.56
#